data_AF-A0A6A5YFC0-F1
#
_entry.id   AF-A0A6A5YFC0-F1
#
_cell.length_a   1.000
_cell.length_b   1.000
_cell.length_c   1.000
_cell.angle_alpha   90.00
_cell.angle_beta   90.00
_cell.angle_gamma   90.00
#
_symmetry.space_group_name_H-M   'P 1'
#
loop_
_entity.id
_entity.type
_entity.pdbx_description
1 polymer ?
#
loop_
_entity_poly.entity_id
_entity_poly.type
_entity_poly.pdbx_seq_one_letter_code
_entity_poly.pdbx_strand_id
1 'polypeptide(L)'
;MHFAGLLKVAGNSASNADAVPQDLQKAMCAGLVPDPTNQKHIAMQDIDAFARFVMEEMKQSDSISKFASVLSSKHLPYRPPGERLLWLLTAAARLLAASPSISIDEIVTALIGDEIVAEDCRSGQRKAEAVCCIFCVLGWLIFLYRPDAANSNTDHLSIQTQDCPCFNGESQSIEESSRPFFEVVKVFNALGNLKTSDDSSSQRDLQLETHPRLLHPSLFNASILTRFGDLEIVWVDSIGSHLDLDIGAKKLYLFRFSCFLRTQSFAGSLLPS
;
A
#
# COMPACT_ATOMS: atom_id res chain seq x y z
N MET A 1 10.43 -23.66 15.45
CA MET A 1 9.03 -24.10 15.25
C MET A 1 8.08 -23.12 15.95
N HIS A 2 7.78 -21.98 15.33
CA HIS A 2 6.74 -21.04 15.80
C HIS A 2 6.20 -20.22 14.60
N PHE A 3 5.88 -20.88 13.48
CA PHE A 3 5.38 -20.22 12.27
C PHE A 3 3.84 -20.23 12.13
N ALA A 4 3.14 -20.87 13.07
CA ALA A 4 1.68 -20.94 13.08
C ALA A 4 1.02 -19.90 14.01
N GLY A 5 1.78 -18.95 14.58
CA GLY A 5 1.28 -17.97 15.55
C GLY A 5 0.69 -16.71 14.91
N LEU A 6 1.31 -16.17 13.86
CA LEU A 6 0.97 -14.84 13.33
C LEU A 6 -0.25 -14.81 12.40
N LEU A 7 -0.56 -15.91 11.70
CA LEU A 7 -1.82 -16.04 10.95
C LEU A 7 -2.99 -16.52 11.83
N LYS A 8 -2.73 -16.98 13.06
CA LYS A 8 -3.79 -17.46 13.97
C LYS A 8 -4.36 -16.36 14.86
N VAL A 9 -3.70 -15.21 14.97
CA VAL A 9 -4.20 -14.06 15.75
C VAL A 9 -5.36 -13.34 15.03
N ALA A 10 -5.51 -13.49 13.72
CA ALA A 10 -6.64 -12.90 12.98
C ALA A 10 -7.88 -13.81 12.84
N GLY A 11 -7.80 -15.08 13.29
CA GLY A 11 -8.79 -16.10 12.89
C GLY A 11 -9.85 -16.47 13.92
N ASN A 12 -9.61 -16.33 15.23
CA ASN A 12 -10.45 -17.01 16.23
C ASN A 12 -10.84 -16.10 17.40
N SER A 13 -11.70 -15.10 17.15
CA SER A 13 -12.68 -14.54 18.11
C SER A 13 -13.24 -13.17 17.68
N ALA A 14 -13.27 -12.84 16.38
CA ALA A 14 -13.95 -11.62 15.95
C ALA A 14 -15.46 -11.80 16.16
N SER A 15 -16.03 -11.01 17.08
CA SER A 15 -17.47 -10.90 17.22
C SER A 15 -18.08 -10.46 15.88
N ASN A 16 -19.32 -10.88 15.57
CA ASN A 16 -20.03 -10.47 14.36
C ASN A 16 -20.15 -8.93 14.18
N ALA A 17 -19.80 -8.13 15.20
CA ALA A 17 -19.82 -6.67 15.15
C ALA A 17 -18.68 -6.05 14.34
N ASP A 18 -17.60 -6.79 14.04
CA ASP A 18 -16.45 -6.29 13.25
C ASP A 18 -16.45 -6.78 11.79
N ALA A 19 -17.59 -7.33 11.32
CA ALA A 19 -17.73 -7.74 9.93
C ALA A 19 -17.90 -6.52 9.02
N VAL A 20 -17.08 -6.44 7.96
CA VAL A 20 -17.21 -5.37 6.96
C VAL A 20 -18.58 -5.53 6.27
N PRO A 21 -19.39 -4.48 6.14
CA PRO A 21 -20.70 -4.57 5.49
C PRO A 21 -20.63 -5.16 4.07
N GLN A 22 -21.60 -5.99 3.70
CA GLN A 22 -21.57 -6.71 2.42
C GLN A 22 -21.61 -5.78 1.20
N ASP A 23 -22.30 -4.64 1.29
CA ASP A 23 -22.32 -3.61 0.27
C ASP A 23 -20.94 -2.98 0.07
N LEU A 24 -20.22 -2.69 1.16
CA LEU A 24 -18.86 -2.19 1.11
C LEU A 24 -17.88 -3.24 0.56
N GLN A 25 -18.00 -4.51 0.95
CA GLN A 25 -17.19 -5.59 0.37
C GLN A 25 -17.38 -5.69 -1.16
N LYS A 26 -18.62 -5.58 -1.64
CA LYS A 26 -18.91 -5.58 -3.09
C LYS A 26 -18.31 -4.36 -3.79
N ALA A 27 -18.41 -3.18 -3.18
CA ALA A 27 -17.84 -1.96 -3.72
C ALA A 27 -16.31 -2.03 -3.79
N MET A 28 -15.67 -2.48 -2.71
CA MET A 28 -14.22 -2.70 -2.66
C MET A 28 -13.79 -3.72 -3.70
N CYS A 29 -14.50 -4.84 -3.85
CA CYS A 29 -14.24 -5.81 -4.90
C CYS A 29 -14.29 -5.14 -6.29
N ALA A 30 -15.35 -4.40 -6.59
CA ALA A 30 -15.49 -3.71 -7.88
C ALA A 30 -14.44 -2.60 -8.12
N GLY A 31 -13.91 -1.98 -7.07
CA GLY A 31 -12.89 -0.91 -7.18
C GLY A 31 -11.45 -1.41 -7.18
N LEU A 32 -11.18 -2.53 -6.50
CA LEU A 32 -9.83 -3.10 -6.36
C LEU A 32 -9.54 -4.20 -7.39
N VAL A 33 -10.59 -4.76 -8.00
CA VAL A 33 -10.50 -5.82 -9.00
C VAL A 33 -10.93 -5.26 -10.36
N PRO A 34 -9.97 -4.91 -11.25
CA PRO A 34 -10.24 -4.28 -12.54
C PRO A 34 -11.11 -5.14 -13.46
N ASP A 35 -10.95 -6.47 -13.38
CA ASP A 35 -11.74 -7.44 -14.12
C ASP A 35 -12.12 -8.65 -13.23
N PRO A 36 -13.28 -8.62 -12.58
CA PRO A 36 -13.72 -9.71 -11.71
C PRO A 36 -14.02 -10.99 -12.48
N THR A 37 -14.22 -10.93 -13.81
CA THR A 37 -14.51 -12.11 -14.62
C THR A 37 -13.26 -12.96 -14.90
N ASN A 38 -12.09 -12.30 -14.98
CA ASN A 38 -10.79 -12.94 -15.14
C ASN A 38 -10.13 -13.35 -13.82
N GLN A 39 -10.64 -12.87 -12.67
CA GLN A 39 -10.05 -13.11 -11.35
C GLN A 39 -10.90 -14.02 -10.46
N LYS A 40 -11.29 -15.21 -10.98
CA LYS A 40 -12.10 -16.21 -10.25
C LYS A 40 -11.51 -16.69 -8.92
N HIS A 41 -10.22 -16.42 -8.68
CA HIS A 41 -9.49 -16.84 -7.49
C HIS A 41 -9.57 -15.85 -6.32
N ILE A 42 -10.02 -14.61 -6.55
CA ILE A 42 -10.21 -13.65 -5.45
C ILE A 42 -11.51 -13.99 -4.74
N ALA A 43 -11.39 -14.56 -3.55
CA ALA A 43 -12.53 -14.80 -2.72
C ALA A 43 -12.98 -13.48 -2.07
N MET A 44 -14.27 -13.34 -1.80
CA MET A 44 -14.77 -12.22 -0.99
C MET A 44 -14.07 -12.14 0.39
N GLN A 45 -13.55 -13.28 0.87
CA GLN A 45 -12.73 -13.37 2.08
C GLN A 45 -11.40 -12.60 1.96
N ASP A 46 -10.80 -12.52 0.78
CA ASP A 46 -9.58 -11.73 0.57
C ASP A 46 -9.87 -10.22 0.68
N ILE A 47 -11.00 -9.77 0.14
CA ILE A 47 -11.46 -8.37 0.23
C ILE A 47 -11.79 -8.00 1.67
N ASP A 48 -12.51 -8.86 2.38
CA ASP A 48 -12.85 -8.68 3.79
C ASP A 48 -11.59 -8.67 4.69
N ALA A 49 -10.63 -9.55 4.44
CA ALA A 49 -9.34 -9.54 5.13
C ALA A 49 -8.54 -8.25 4.86
N PHE A 50 -8.50 -7.79 3.61
CA PHE A 50 -7.86 -6.52 3.24
C PHE A 50 -8.54 -5.33 3.93
N ALA A 51 -9.87 -5.26 3.91
CA ALA A 51 -10.63 -4.18 4.54
C ALA A 51 -10.38 -4.11 6.06
N ARG A 52 -10.39 -5.26 6.75
CA ARG A 52 -10.06 -5.31 8.19
C ARG A 52 -8.64 -4.86 8.48
N PHE A 53 -7.69 -5.29 7.64
CA PHE A 53 -6.31 -4.89 7.78
C PHE A 53 -6.16 -3.37 7.67
N VAL A 54 -6.72 -2.75 6.62
CA VAL A 54 -6.64 -1.30 6.43
C VAL A 54 -7.30 -0.56 7.59
N MET A 55 -8.45 -1.05 8.06
CA MET A 55 -9.11 -0.48 9.24
C MET A 55 -8.25 -0.53 10.49
N GLU A 56 -7.48 -1.60 10.67
CA GLU A 56 -6.57 -1.73 11.81
C GLU A 56 -5.38 -0.75 11.69
N GLU A 57 -4.79 -0.59 10.51
CA GLU A 57 -3.77 0.44 10.27
C GLU A 57 -4.29 1.87 10.52
N MET A 58 -5.51 2.16 10.07
CA MET A 58 -6.16 3.45 10.32
C MET A 58 -6.40 3.69 11.82
N LYS A 59 -6.72 2.64 12.60
CA LYS A 59 -6.89 2.73 14.06
C LYS A 59 -5.55 2.97 14.76
N GLN A 60 -4.52 2.21 14.40
CA GLN A 60 -3.20 2.29 15.04
C GLN A 60 -2.53 3.64 14.85
N SER A 61 -2.83 4.32 13.74
CA SER A 61 -2.30 5.65 13.41
C SER A 61 -3.20 6.82 13.87
N ASP A 62 -4.31 6.55 14.55
CA ASP A 62 -5.37 7.52 14.88
C ASP A 62 -5.91 8.29 13.65
N SER A 63 -5.75 7.70 12.46
CA SER A 63 -6.16 8.31 11.18
C SER A 63 -7.66 8.47 11.07
N ILE A 64 -8.43 7.60 11.74
CA ILE A 64 -9.90 7.64 11.69
C ILE A 64 -10.40 8.97 12.26
N SER A 65 -9.90 9.38 13.43
CA SER A 65 -10.32 10.64 14.06
C SER A 65 -9.80 11.84 13.26
N LYS A 66 -8.53 11.78 12.84
CA LYS A 66 -7.84 12.82 12.09
C LYS A 66 -8.52 13.15 10.76
N PHE A 67 -8.87 12.12 9.99
CA PHE A 67 -9.44 12.30 8.65
C PHE A 67 -10.97 12.29 8.61
N ALA A 68 -11.66 12.05 9.74
CA ALA A 68 -13.11 12.15 9.79
C ALA A 68 -13.62 13.53 9.36
N SER A 69 -12.85 14.59 9.64
CA SER A 69 -13.21 15.98 9.28
C SER A 69 -13.19 16.22 7.77
N VAL A 70 -12.40 15.48 7.00
CA VAL A 70 -12.29 15.61 5.54
C VAL A 70 -13.53 15.04 4.84
N LEU A 71 -14.23 14.11 5.48
CA LEU A 71 -15.36 13.40 4.89
C LEU A 71 -16.63 14.27 4.88
N SER A 72 -17.27 14.36 3.72
CA SER A 72 -18.53 15.10 3.54
C SER A 72 -19.66 14.55 4.40
N SER A 73 -20.27 15.41 5.22
CA SER A 73 -21.41 15.04 6.07
C SER A 73 -22.64 14.55 5.29
N LYS A 74 -22.70 14.77 3.98
CA LYS A 74 -23.79 14.28 3.12
C LYS A 74 -23.59 12.83 2.68
N HIS A 75 -22.34 12.38 2.56
CA HIS A 75 -22.03 11.06 2.04
C HIS A 75 -22.02 10.03 3.16
N LEU A 76 -23.02 9.13 3.10
CA LEU A 76 -23.21 8.02 4.04
C LEU A 76 -23.20 8.49 5.51
N PRO A 77 -24.05 9.46 5.90
CA PRO A 77 -23.99 10.12 7.22
C PRO A 77 -24.17 9.17 8.41
N TYR A 78 -24.87 8.06 8.20
CA TYR A 78 -25.15 7.08 9.25
C TYR A 78 -24.05 6.04 9.43
N ARG A 79 -23.04 6.04 8.57
CA ARG A 79 -21.92 5.09 8.65
C ARG A 79 -20.83 5.63 9.58
N PRO A 80 -20.16 4.77 10.36
CA PRO A 80 -19.05 5.18 11.20
C PRO A 80 -17.89 5.73 10.34
N PRO A 81 -17.06 6.64 10.88
CA PRO A 81 -15.99 7.27 10.10
C PRO A 81 -15.03 6.30 9.42
N GLY A 82 -14.69 5.17 10.07
CA GLY A 82 -13.83 4.15 9.47
C GLY A 82 -14.44 3.48 8.23
N GLU A 83 -15.75 3.16 8.26
CA GLU A 83 -16.43 2.65 7.06
C GLU A 83 -16.43 3.70 5.93
N ARG A 84 -16.65 4.97 6.27
CA ARG A 84 -16.62 6.06 5.29
C ARG A 84 -15.22 6.26 4.69
N LEU A 85 -14.16 6.03 5.45
CA LEU A 85 -12.78 6.00 4.92
C LEU A 85 -12.52 4.81 3.99
N LEU A 86 -13.12 3.64 4.24
CA LEU A 86 -13.04 2.52 3.29
C LEU A 86 -13.81 2.81 1.98
N TRP A 87 -14.93 3.52 2.05
CA TRP A 87 -15.63 4.03 0.87
C TRP A 87 -14.77 5.04 0.10
N LEU A 88 -14.12 5.97 0.80
CA LEU A 88 -13.15 6.90 0.22
C LEU A 88 -12.01 6.16 -0.49
N LEU A 89 -11.44 5.13 0.16
CA LEU A 89 -10.40 4.28 -0.41
C LEU A 89 -10.87 3.58 -1.69
N THR A 90 -12.10 3.04 -1.68
CA THR A 90 -12.70 2.38 -2.84
C THR A 90 -12.87 3.35 -4.01
N ALA A 91 -13.30 4.58 -3.74
CA ALA A 91 -13.45 5.61 -4.75
C ALA A 91 -12.09 6.06 -5.32
N ALA A 92 -11.10 6.27 -4.46
CA ALA A 92 -9.73 6.59 -4.88
C ALA A 92 -9.12 5.47 -5.75
N ALA A 93 -9.35 4.20 -5.41
CA ALA A 93 -8.88 3.06 -6.20
C ALA A 93 -9.45 3.07 -7.63
N ARG A 94 -10.76 3.36 -7.77
CA ARG A 94 -11.39 3.49 -9.08
C ARG A 94 -10.81 4.63 -9.91
N LEU A 95 -10.54 5.78 -9.28
CA LEU A 95 -9.95 6.93 -9.97
C LEU A 95 -8.53 6.63 -10.44
N LEU A 96 -7.72 5.98 -9.60
CA LEU A 96 -6.37 5.56 -9.96
C LEU A 96 -6.36 4.53 -11.10
N ALA A 97 -7.27 3.55 -11.07
CA ALA A 97 -7.42 2.57 -12.14
C ALA A 97 -7.89 3.19 -13.47
N ALA A 98 -8.76 4.20 -13.41
CA ALA A 98 -9.26 4.89 -14.59
C ALA A 98 -8.23 5.85 -15.22
N SER A 99 -7.34 6.42 -14.42
CA SER A 99 -6.31 7.36 -14.87
C SER A 99 -4.99 7.14 -14.11
N PRO A 100 -4.06 6.33 -14.65
CA PRO A 100 -2.79 6.00 -13.97
C PRO A 100 -1.88 7.21 -13.71
N SER A 101 -2.05 8.30 -14.46
CA SER A 101 -1.30 9.55 -14.32
C SER A 101 -2.00 10.59 -13.46
N ILE A 102 -3.12 10.24 -12.79
CA ILE A 102 -3.87 11.17 -11.96
C ILE A 102 -3.01 11.69 -10.79
N SER A 103 -3.09 12.98 -10.52
CA SER A 103 -2.48 13.62 -9.35
C SER A 103 -3.35 13.45 -8.10
N ILE A 104 -2.76 13.67 -6.92
CA ILE A 104 -3.52 13.64 -5.66
C ILE A 104 -4.55 14.78 -5.63
N ASP A 105 -4.17 15.95 -6.15
CA ASP A 105 -5.06 17.12 -6.26
C ASP A 105 -6.29 16.85 -7.14
N GLU A 106 -6.12 16.15 -8.26
CA GLU A 106 -7.22 15.76 -9.14
C GLU A 106 -8.13 14.72 -8.47
N ILE A 107 -7.56 13.76 -7.73
CA ILE A 107 -8.34 12.81 -6.92
C ILE A 107 -9.20 13.56 -5.90
N VAL A 108 -8.62 14.49 -5.13
CA VAL A 108 -9.38 15.31 -4.17
C VAL A 108 -10.51 16.06 -4.88
N THR A 109 -10.22 16.69 -6.01
CA THR A 109 -11.21 17.45 -6.79
C THR A 109 -12.36 16.57 -7.27
N ALA A 110 -12.07 15.37 -7.78
CA ALA A 110 -13.07 14.41 -8.21
C ALA A 110 -13.95 13.94 -7.04
N LEU A 111 -13.33 13.62 -5.89
CA LEU A 111 -14.03 13.15 -4.70
C LEU A 111 -14.89 14.21 -4.01
N ILE A 112 -14.53 15.49 -4.14
CA ILE A 112 -15.41 16.61 -3.76
C ILE A 112 -16.63 16.66 -4.69
N GLY A 113 -16.42 16.49 -6.01
CA GLY A 113 -17.50 16.43 -7.00
C GLY A 113 -18.50 15.29 -6.75
N ASP A 114 -18.01 14.15 -6.28
CA ASP A 114 -18.82 12.98 -5.88
C ASP A 114 -19.44 13.11 -4.47
N GLU A 115 -19.28 14.27 -3.84
CA GLU A 115 -19.69 14.58 -2.46
C GLU A 115 -19.11 13.63 -1.40
N ILE A 116 -18.02 12.90 -1.66
CA ILE A 116 -17.37 11.99 -0.69
C ILE A 116 -16.47 12.79 0.25
N VAL A 117 -15.68 13.70 -0.32
CA VAL A 117 -14.87 14.69 0.42
C VAL A 117 -15.70 15.97 0.59
N ALA A 118 -15.56 16.64 1.73
CA ALA A 118 -16.33 17.83 2.05
C ALA A 118 -16.00 19.01 1.11
N GLU A 119 -17.00 19.80 0.74
CA GLU A 119 -16.85 20.91 -0.22
C GLU A 119 -15.87 22.00 0.27
N ASP A 120 -15.76 22.19 1.58
CA ASP A 120 -14.82 23.15 2.18
C ASP A 120 -13.34 22.73 2.03
N CYS A 121 -13.06 21.48 1.64
CA CYS A 121 -11.72 21.01 1.28
C CYS A 121 -11.24 21.48 -0.11
N ARG A 122 -11.98 22.33 -0.81
CA ARG A 122 -11.56 22.83 -2.14
C ARG A 122 -10.34 23.74 -2.12
N SER A 123 -10.07 24.43 -1.00
CA SER A 123 -8.98 25.42 -0.93
C SER A 123 -8.39 25.59 0.48
N GLY A 124 -7.23 26.24 0.56
CA GLY A 124 -6.57 26.60 1.81
C GLY A 124 -6.16 25.38 2.66
N GLN A 125 -6.17 25.56 3.98
CA GLN A 125 -5.75 24.53 4.93
C GLN A 125 -6.55 23.22 4.82
N ARG A 126 -7.85 23.32 4.55
CA ARG A 126 -8.74 22.17 4.42
C ARG A 126 -8.44 21.33 3.17
N LYS A 127 -7.94 21.97 2.10
CA LYS A 127 -7.40 21.25 0.93
C LYS A 127 -6.18 20.44 1.31
N ALA A 128 -5.24 21.04 2.05
CA ALA A 128 -4.04 20.34 2.49
C ALA A 128 -4.37 19.10 3.35
N GLU A 129 -5.33 19.22 4.27
CA GLU A 129 -5.83 18.08 5.06
C GLU A 129 -6.39 16.96 4.17
N ALA A 130 -7.17 17.31 3.15
CA ALA A 130 -7.72 16.35 2.20
C ALA A 130 -6.61 15.67 1.36
N VAL A 131 -5.63 16.43 0.89
CA VAL A 131 -4.47 15.91 0.15
C VAL A 131 -3.68 14.93 1.02
N CYS A 132 -3.39 15.26 2.27
CA CYS A 132 -2.72 14.34 3.21
C CYS A 132 -3.56 13.07 3.44
N CYS A 133 -4.88 13.20 3.59
CA CYS A 133 -5.79 12.07 3.72
C CYS A 133 -5.72 11.14 2.50
N ILE A 134 -5.83 11.68 1.29
CA ILE A 134 -5.75 10.90 0.06
C ILE A 134 -4.38 10.25 -0.10
N PHE A 135 -3.29 10.96 0.21
CA PHE A 135 -1.95 10.37 0.21
C PHE A 135 -1.84 9.16 1.15
N CYS A 136 -2.43 9.22 2.35
CA CYS A 136 -2.46 8.07 3.27
C CYS A 136 -3.31 6.92 2.74
N VAL A 137 -4.50 7.24 2.22
CA VAL A 137 -5.41 6.27 1.59
C VAL A 137 -4.74 5.53 0.45
N LEU A 138 -4.02 6.25 -0.43
CA LEU A 138 -3.28 5.64 -1.53
C LEU A 138 -2.14 4.74 -1.02
N GLY A 139 -1.44 5.14 0.04
CA GLY A 139 -0.42 4.31 0.69
C GLY A 139 -0.96 2.96 1.17
N TRP A 140 -2.09 2.95 1.88
CA TRP A 140 -2.76 1.71 2.30
C TRP A 140 -3.37 0.91 1.15
N LEU A 141 -3.74 1.59 0.06
CA LEU A 141 -4.31 0.96 -1.12
C LEU A 141 -3.26 0.14 -1.89
N ILE A 142 -2.07 0.71 -2.10
CA ILE A 142 -1.05 0.12 -2.99
C ILE A 142 0.14 -0.50 -2.26
N PHE A 143 0.28 -0.25 -0.96
CA PHE A 143 1.37 -0.72 -0.10
C PHE A 143 2.80 -0.41 -0.59
N LEU A 144 3.00 0.51 -1.54
CA LEU A 144 4.34 0.90 -2.01
C LEU A 144 5.15 1.60 -0.91
N TYR A 145 4.45 2.22 0.03
CA TYR A 145 5.01 2.87 1.20
C TYR A 145 3.99 2.79 2.33
N ARG A 146 4.46 2.94 3.56
CA ARG A 146 3.58 3.10 4.72
C ARG A 146 3.42 4.58 5.03
N PRO A 147 2.22 5.16 4.97
CA PRO A 147 2.03 6.57 5.27
C PRO A 147 2.28 6.86 6.75
N ASP A 148 2.93 7.97 7.06
CA ASP A 148 3.06 8.46 8.43
C ASP A 148 1.88 9.38 8.79
N ALA A 149 0.71 8.78 8.92
CA ALA A 149 -0.53 9.51 9.18
C ALA A 149 -0.55 10.16 10.58
N ALA A 150 0.23 9.65 11.54
CA ALA A 150 0.34 10.24 12.87
C ALA A 150 1.07 11.60 12.79
N ASN A 151 2.23 11.64 12.13
CA ASN A 151 3.04 12.86 12.03
C ASN A 151 2.74 13.72 10.80
N SER A 152 1.77 13.33 9.96
CA SER A 152 1.42 14.12 8.78
C SER A 152 0.96 15.52 9.18
N ASN A 153 1.67 16.54 8.72
CA ASN A 153 1.23 17.94 8.80
C ASN A 153 0.69 18.36 7.42
N THR A 154 0.08 19.53 7.35
CA THR A 154 -0.49 20.06 6.11
C THR A 154 0.54 20.61 5.13
N ASP A 155 1.82 20.58 5.49
CA ASP A 155 2.90 21.15 4.69
C ASP A 155 3.68 20.05 3.95
N HIS A 156 3.58 18.80 4.42
CA HIS A 156 4.38 17.69 3.93
C HIS A 156 3.58 16.38 3.79
N LEU A 157 3.95 15.61 2.77
CA LEU A 157 3.55 14.22 2.58
C LEU A 157 4.65 13.34 3.19
N SER A 158 4.31 12.55 4.21
CA SER A 158 5.29 11.79 4.98
C SER A 158 5.04 10.27 4.97
N ILE A 159 6.13 9.50 4.95
CA ILE A 159 6.12 8.04 5.00
C ILE A 159 6.92 7.54 6.20
N GLN A 160 6.61 6.33 6.66
CA GLN A 160 7.41 5.64 7.66
C GLN A 160 8.56 4.91 6.96
N THR A 161 9.78 5.27 7.32
CA THR A 161 11.03 4.65 6.84
C THR A 161 11.64 3.68 7.84
N GLN A 162 11.19 3.73 9.10
CA GLN A 162 11.57 2.78 10.14
C GLN A 162 11.29 1.38 9.59
N ASP A 163 12.36 0.59 9.45
CA ASP A 163 12.39 -0.79 8.94
C ASP A 163 12.65 -1.01 7.44
N CYS A 164 12.90 0.02 6.60
CA CYS A 164 13.45 -0.21 5.25
C CYS A 164 14.56 0.77 4.84
N PRO A 165 15.76 0.27 4.50
CA PRO A 165 16.84 1.10 3.95
C PRO A 165 16.57 1.53 2.49
N CYS A 166 15.57 0.94 1.83
CA CYS A 166 15.22 1.22 0.45
C CYS A 166 14.70 2.65 0.18
N PHE A 167 14.26 3.39 1.20
CA PHE A 167 13.69 4.73 1.02
C PHE A 167 14.75 5.83 1.11
N ASN A 168 14.68 6.81 0.20
CA ASN A 168 15.64 7.92 0.12
C ASN A 168 15.25 9.16 0.95
N GLY A 169 14.06 9.15 1.55
CA GLY A 169 13.54 10.28 2.33
C GLY A 169 12.24 9.92 3.04
N GLU A 170 11.91 10.70 4.07
CA GLU A 170 10.76 10.46 4.94
C GLU A 170 9.59 11.39 4.60
N SER A 171 9.85 12.51 3.93
CA SER A 171 8.82 13.48 3.58
C SER A 171 9.16 14.29 2.32
N GLN A 172 8.13 14.88 1.71
CA GLN A 172 8.25 15.86 0.62
C GLN A 172 7.20 16.97 0.80
N SER A 173 7.37 18.10 0.12
CA SER A 173 6.41 19.22 0.16
C SER A 173 5.03 18.78 -0.34
N ILE A 174 3.96 19.29 0.27
CA ILE A 174 2.60 19.06 -0.19
C ILE A 174 2.34 19.65 -1.58
N GLU A 175 3.11 20.65 -2.02
CA GLU A 175 2.99 21.25 -3.36
C GLU A 175 3.22 20.22 -4.49
N GLU A 176 3.97 19.17 -4.19
CA GLU A 176 4.25 18.06 -5.10
C GLU A 176 3.02 17.20 -5.40
N SER A 177 1.95 17.32 -4.60
CA SER A 177 0.67 16.60 -4.79
C SER A 177 -0.03 16.87 -6.13
N SER A 178 0.34 17.96 -6.80
CA SER A 178 -0.13 18.34 -8.14
C SER A 178 0.52 17.53 -9.27
N ARG A 179 1.63 16.84 -9.00
CA ARG A 179 2.29 15.96 -9.96
C ARG A 179 1.54 14.62 -10.07
N PRO A 180 1.72 13.88 -11.18
CA PRO A 180 1.20 12.52 -11.28
C PRO A 180 1.60 11.68 -10.06
N PHE A 181 0.67 10.93 -9.50
CA PHE A 181 0.88 10.23 -8.23
C PHE A 181 2.13 9.33 -8.22
N PHE A 182 2.43 8.66 -9.33
CA PHE A 182 3.62 7.82 -9.44
C PHE A 182 4.93 8.62 -9.30
N GLU A 183 4.97 9.89 -9.73
CA GLU A 183 6.13 10.76 -9.56
C GLU A 183 6.33 11.15 -8.10
N VAL A 184 5.23 11.46 -7.40
CA VAL A 184 5.24 11.74 -5.96
C VAL A 184 5.84 10.55 -5.21
N VAL A 185 5.39 9.33 -5.51
CA VAL A 185 5.89 8.11 -4.85
C VAL A 185 7.35 7.80 -5.23
N LYS A 186 7.77 8.13 -6.46
CA LYS A 186 9.13 7.87 -6.95
C LYS A 186 10.20 8.61 -6.15
N VAL A 187 9.90 9.80 -5.62
CA VAL A 187 10.83 10.58 -4.78
C VAL A 187 11.29 9.79 -3.56
N PHE A 188 10.41 8.97 -2.99
CA PHE A 188 10.75 8.13 -1.84
C PHE A 188 11.62 6.92 -2.21
N ASN A 189 11.85 6.63 -3.49
CA ASN A 189 12.46 5.39 -3.98
C ASN A 189 11.65 4.12 -3.69
N ALA A 190 10.34 4.26 -3.46
CA ALA A 190 9.42 3.14 -3.21
C ALA A 190 9.34 2.11 -4.35
N LEU A 191 9.76 2.49 -5.57
CA LEU A 191 9.80 1.62 -6.75
C LEU A 191 11.23 1.18 -7.13
N GLY A 192 12.25 1.61 -6.40
CA GLY A 192 13.67 1.49 -6.81
C GLY A 192 14.12 0.06 -7.11
N ASN A 193 13.66 -0.90 -6.30
CA ASN A 193 14.00 -2.32 -6.42
C ASN A 193 13.05 -3.11 -7.33
N LEU A 194 11.91 -2.52 -7.73
CA LEU A 194 10.92 -3.16 -8.61
C LEU A 194 11.27 -3.05 -10.10
N LYS A 195 12.42 -2.43 -10.44
CA LYS A 195 12.96 -2.45 -11.79
C LYS A 195 13.34 -3.89 -12.16
N THR A 196 12.42 -4.56 -12.84
CA THR A 196 12.73 -5.74 -13.62
C THR A 196 13.80 -5.39 -14.66
N SER A 197 14.64 -6.37 -14.89
CA SER A 197 15.92 -6.28 -15.58
C SER A 197 15.76 -5.89 -17.04
N ASP A 198 15.65 -4.59 -17.35
CA ASP A 198 15.68 -4.10 -18.74
C ASP A 198 16.77 -3.05 -19.01
N ASP A 199 17.65 -2.75 -18.04
CA ASP A 199 18.91 -2.05 -18.33
C ASP A 199 20.02 -3.05 -18.66
N SER A 200 19.94 -3.56 -19.89
CA SER A 200 21.07 -4.11 -20.61
C SER A 200 22.10 -3.01 -20.90
N SER A 201 22.85 -2.54 -19.90
CA SER A 201 24.04 -1.72 -20.15
C SER A 201 25.01 -1.69 -18.98
N SER A 202 25.77 -2.79 -18.82
CA SER A 202 27.23 -2.78 -18.60
C SER A 202 27.70 -4.15 -18.11
N GLN A 203 27.63 -5.16 -18.99
CA GLN A 203 28.64 -6.20 -18.96
C GLN A 203 29.99 -5.55 -19.25
N ARG A 204 30.72 -5.14 -18.22
CA ARG A 204 32.17 -5.02 -18.28
C ARG A 204 32.77 -5.40 -16.94
N ASP A 205 33.50 -6.51 -17.01
CA ASP A 205 34.70 -6.83 -16.24
C ASP A 205 34.54 -7.27 -14.78
N LEU A 206 33.99 -8.47 -14.59
CA LEU A 206 34.49 -9.40 -13.58
C LEU A 206 34.69 -10.77 -14.23
N GLN A 207 35.84 -10.94 -14.88
CA GLN A 207 36.44 -12.26 -15.06
C GLN A 207 36.82 -12.78 -13.66
N LEU A 208 35.89 -13.48 -13.00
CA LEU A 208 36.22 -14.35 -11.88
C LEU A 208 36.09 -15.80 -12.33
N GLU A 209 37.24 -16.44 -12.34
CA GLU A 209 37.41 -17.88 -12.48
C GLU A 209 36.60 -18.64 -11.43
N THR A 210 36.21 -19.86 -11.82
CA THR A 210 35.37 -20.83 -11.07
C THR A 210 33.95 -20.34 -10.83
N HIS A 211 33.00 -20.78 -11.67
CA HIS A 211 31.58 -20.75 -11.32
C HIS A 211 31.34 -21.77 -10.19
N PRO A 212 31.15 -21.37 -8.91
CA PRO A 212 30.38 -22.23 -8.03
C PRO A 212 29.05 -22.46 -8.73
N ARG A 213 28.55 -23.70 -8.75
CA ARG A 213 27.21 -24.02 -9.26
C ARG A 213 26.23 -23.07 -8.58
N LEU A 214 25.86 -22.00 -9.28
CA LEU A 214 24.92 -21.01 -8.80
C LEU A 214 23.66 -21.80 -8.46
N LEU A 215 23.32 -21.84 -7.17
CA LEU A 215 22.16 -22.55 -6.71
C LEU A 215 20.96 -21.96 -7.44
N HIS A 216 20.18 -22.81 -8.09
CA HIS A 216 18.99 -22.36 -8.79
C HIS A 216 18.03 -21.69 -7.76
N PRO A 217 17.38 -20.56 -8.08
CA PRO A 217 16.47 -19.86 -7.17
C PRO A 217 15.41 -20.77 -6.51
N SER A 218 14.95 -21.80 -7.22
CA SER A 218 14.01 -22.79 -6.67
C SER A 218 14.56 -23.65 -5.52
N LEU A 219 15.87 -23.68 -5.33
CA LEU A 219 16.54 -24.36 -4.22
C LEU A 219 16.64 -23.45 -2.99
N PHE A 220 16.42 -22.14 -3.12
CA PHE A 220 16.40 -21.25 -1.98
C PHE A 220 15.04 -21.31 -1.30
N ASN A 221 15.03 -21.89 -0.10
CA ASN A 221 13.91 -21.76 0.81
C ASN A 221 14.36 -21.02 2.07
N ALA A 222 13.41 -20.58 2.88
CA ALA A 222 13.68 -19.85 4.12
C ALA A 222 14.66 -20.58 5.05
N SER A 223 14.66 -21.92 5.06
CA SER A 223 15.58 -22.70 5.89
C SER A 223 17.02 -22.62 5.40
N ILE A 224 17.25 -22.55 4.09
CA ILE A 224 18.60 -22.42 3.52
C ILE A 224 19.14 -21.02 3.74
N LEU A 225 18.31 -20.00 3.49
CA LEU A 225 18.67 -18.59 3.72
C LEU A 225 19.06 -18.35 5.19
N THR A 226 18.26 -18.86 6.12
CA THR A 226 18.51 -18.69 7.56
C THR A 226 19.67 -19.56 8.07
N ARG A 227 19.79 -20.83 7.66
CA ARG A 227 20.79 -21.75 8.22
C ARG A 227 22.17 -21.63 7.58
N PHE A 228 22.24 -21.38 6.28
CA PHE A 228 23.50 -21.33 5.55
C PHE A 228 23.90 -19.91 5.18
N GLY A 229 22.92 -19.05 4.88
CA GLY A 229 23.17 -17.63 4.62
C GLY A 229 23.29 -16.79 5.89
N ASP A 230 22.92 -17.34 7.06
CA ASP A 230 22.80 -16.58 8.32
C ASP A 230 21.92 -15.34 8.15
N LEU A 231 20.92 -15.42 7.27
CA LEU A 231 20.01 -14.33 6.97
C LEU A 231 18.80 -14.36 7.93
N GLU A 232 18.52 -13.23 8.54
CA GLU A 232 17.27 -12.96 9.24
C GLU A 232 16.19 -12.57 8.24
N ILE A 233 15.01 -13.20 8.33
CA ILE A 233 13.85 -12.81 7.54
C ILE A 233 13.05 -11.79 8.33
N VAL A 234 12.95 -10.57 7.80
CA VAL A 234 12.18 -9.47 8.38
C VAL A 234 10.88 -9.32 7.58
N TRP A 235 9.74 -9.38 8.26
CA TRP A 235 8.44 -9.18 7.62
C TRP A 235 8.12 -7.68 7.53
N VAL A 236 7.79 -7.20 6.33
CA VAL A 236 7.54 -5.77 6.06
C VAL A 236 6.13 -5.52 5.54
N ASP A 237 5.70 -4.27 5.75
CA ASP A 237 4.39 -3.73 5.35
C ASP A 237 4.39 -3.01 4.03
N SER A 238 5.58 -2.71 3.49
CA SER A 238 5.72 -2.09 2.19
C SER A 238 6.19 -3.12 1.16
N ILE A 239 5.51 -3.18 0.02
CA ILE A 239 5.95 -3.99 -1.13
C ILE A 239 7.20 -3.38 -1.78
N GLY A 240 7.43 -2.07 -1.64
CA GLY A 240 8.66 -1.43 -2.14
C GLY A 240 9.93 -1.98 -1.47
N SER A 241 9.77 -2.52 -0.25
CA SER A 241 10.82 -3.18 0.54
C SER A 241 10.93 -4.68 0.27
N HIS A 242 10.08 -5.24 -0.60
CA HIS A 242 10.06 -6.67 -0.85
C HIS A 242 11.33 -7.13 -1.57
N LEU A 243 11.95 -8.18 -1.04
CA LEU A 243 13.21 -8.76 -1.53
C LEU A 243 14.42 -7.83 -1.40
N ASP A 244 14.30 -6.76 -0.60
CA ASP A 244 15.46 -5.96 -0.23
C ASP A 244 16.41 -6.79 0.64
N LEU A 245 17.71 -6.72 0.36
CA LEU A 245 18.74 -7.51 1.04
C LEU A 245 19.80 -6.59 1.61
N ASP A 246 19.79 -6.45 2.94
CA ASP A 246 20.88 -5.83 3.67
C ASP A 246 21.92 -6.89 3.99
N ILE A 247 22.98 -6.94 3.18
CA ILE A 247 24.10 -7.87 3.36
C ILE A 247 24.86 -7.58 4.65
N GLY A 248 24.95 -6.32 5.06
CA GLY A 248 25.68 -5.89 6.26
C GLY A 248 24.97 -6.34 7.54
N ALA A 249 23.65 -6.16 7.60
CA ALA A 249 22.81 -6.63 8.71
C ALA A 249 22.37 -8.09 8.57
N LYS A 250 22.67 -8.73 7.44
CA LYS A 250 22.17 -10.06 7.04
C LYS A 250 20.64 -10.16 7.13
N LYS A 251 19.93 -9.17 6.62
CA LYS A 251 18.46 -9.11 6.65
C LYS A 251 17.87 -9.21 5.26
N LEU A 252 16.89 -10.10 5.09
CA LEU A 252 16.05 -10.21 3.90
C LEU A 252 14.62 -9.77 4.25
N TYR A 253 14.14 -8.75 3.56
CA TYR A 253 12.82 -8.16 3.81
C TYR A 253 11.75 -8.81 2.94
N LEU A 254 10.72 -9.39 3.55
CA LEU A 254 9.62 -10.07 2.86
C LEU A 254 8.28 -9.42 3.17
N PHE A 255 7.54 -9.05 2.13
CA PHE A 255 6.22 -8.46 2.28
C PHE A 255 5.22 -9.48 2.84
N ARG A 256 4.49 -9.10 3.90
CA ARG A 256 3.66 -10.06 4.65
C ARG A 256 2.24 -10.27 4.09
N PHE A 257 1.74 -9.41 3.19
CA PHE A 257 0.34 -9.46 2.74
C PHE A 257 0.13 -10.21 1.43
N SER A 258 0.02 -11.53 1.53
CA SER A 258 -0.27 -12.38 0.36
C SER A 258 -1.62 -12.10 -0.32
N CYS A 259 -2.61 -11.57 0.41
CA CYS A 259 -3.92 -11.19 -0.16
C CYS A 259 -3.78 -10.04 -1.16
N PHE A 260 -2.94 -9.04 -0.85
CA PHE A 260 -2.66 -7.94 -1.76
C PHE A 260 -1.95 -8.43 -3.03
N LEU A 261 -0.98 -9.33 -2.90
CA LEU A 261 -0.31 -9.91 -4.06
C LEU A 261 -1.29 -10.66 -4.98
N ARG A 262 -2.28 -11.35 -4.41
CA ARG A 262 -3.33 -12.03 -5.18
C ARG A 262 -4.29 -11.05 -5.88
N THR A 263 -4.57 -9.90 -5.27
CA THR A 263 -5.43 -8.89 -5.89
C THR A 263 -4.73 -8.11 -7.01
N GLN A 264 -3.39 -8.03 -6.97
CA GLN A 264 -2.58 -7.30 -7.95
C GLN A 264 -1.92 -8.18 -9.04
N SER A 265 -2.13 -9.50 -9.08
CA SER A 265 -1.35 -10.41 -9.94
C SER A 265 -1.77 -10.47 -11.43
N PHE A 266 -2.63 -9.57 -11.92
CA PHE A 266 -3.19 -9.65 -13.28
C PHE A 266 -3.26 -8.28 -13.97
N ALA A 267 -3.45 -8.30 -15.30
CA ALA A 267 -3.59 -7.11 -16.13
C ALA A 267 -4.66 -6.14 -15.58
N GLY A 268 -4.27 -4.87 -15.41
CA GLY A 268 -5.09 -3.83 -14.77
C GLY A 268 -4.73 -3.51 -13.31
N SER A 269 -3.67 -4.11 -12.75
CA SER A 269 -3.20 -3.81 -11.39
C SER A 269 -3.06 -2.30 -11.14
N LEU A 270 -3.30 -1.89 -9.88
CA LEU A 270 -3.08 -0.52 -9.43
C LEU A 270 -1.60 -0.14 -9.43
N LEU A 271 -0.72 -1.15 -9.39
CA LEU A 271 0.71 -0.97 -9.55
C LEU A 271 1.07 -0.91 -11.04
N PRO A 272 1.92 0.05 -11.46
CA PRO A 272 2.44 0.09 -12.81
C PRO A 272 3.22 -1.20 -13.11
N SER A 273 2.98 -1.77 -14.29
CA SER A 273 3.70 -2.93 -14.84
C SER A 273 5.10 -2.57 -15.30
#